data_AF-A0A1I7C523-F1
#
_entry.id   AF-A0A1I7C523-F1
#
_cell.length_a   1.000
_cell.length_b   1.000
_cell.length_c   1.000
_cell.angle_alpha   90.00
_cell.angle_beta   90.00
_cell.angle_gamma   90.00
#
_symmetry.space_group_name_H-M   'P 1'
#
loop_
_entity.id
_entity.type
_entity.pdbx_description
1 polymer ?
#
loop_
_entity_poly.entity_id
_entity_poly.type
_entity_poly.pdbx_seq_one_letter_code
_entity_poly.pdbx_strand_id
1 'polypeptide(L)' 'DTDPAELVRLAKIRWRIEHDYRELKTALGLDHFEGRTWTGWHRHVTLVTAAQLFLTLLRTSPKARVSA' A
#
# COMPACT_ATOMS: atom_id res chain seq x y z
N ASP A 1 22.49 -20.38 7.33
CA ASP A 1 21.33 -20.20 8.22
C ASP A 1 20.93 -18.74 8.29
N THR A 2 19.66 -18.45 8.01
CA THR A 2 19.10 -17.09 8.13
C THR A 2 18.80 -16.82 9.61
N ASP A 3 19.23 -15.66 10.11
CA ASP A 3 19.01 -15.27 11.50
C ASP A 3 17.50 -15.27 11.86
N PRO A 4 17.09 -15.77 13.04
CA PRO A 4 15.67 -15.78 13.43
C PRO A 4 15.00 -14.39 13.43
N ALA A 5 15.73 -13.31 13.75
CA ALA A 5 15.17 -11.96 13.71
C ALA A 5 14.90 -11.49 12.27
N GLU A 6 15.74 -11.89 11.32
CA GLU A 6 15.52 -11.68 9.87
C GLU A 6 14.23 -12.36 9.42
N LEU A 7 14.02 -13.62 9.80
CA LEU A 7 12.80 -14.37 9.47
C LEU A 7 11.54 -13.70 10.05
N VAL A 8 11.61 -13.24 11.30
CA VAL A 8 10.50 -12.50 11.93
C VAL A 8 10.20 -11.19 11.20
N ARG A 9 11.23 -10.44 10.77
CA ARG A 9 11.04 -9.20 10.01
C ARG A 9 10.35 -9.47 8.68
N LEU A 10 10.81 -10.47 7.92
CA LEU A 10 10.23 -10.84 6.63
C LEU A 10 8.76 -11.29 6.79
N ALA A 11 8.46 -12.10 7.81
CA ALA A 11 7.09 -12.52 8.10
C ALA A 11 6.15 -11.33 8.38
N LYS A 12 6.62 -10.32 9.12
CA LYS A 12 5.86 -9.09 9.38
C LYS A 12 5.63 -8.26 8.12
N ILE A 13 6.63 -8.15 7.24
CA ILE A 13 6.50 -7.43 5.97
C ILE A 13 5.45 -8.11 5.07
N ARG A 14 5.44 -9.44 5.00
CA ARG A 14 4.44 -10.19 4.22
C ARG A 14 3.01 -9.83 4.61
N TRP A 15 2.72 -9.79 5.90
CA TRP A 15 1.40 -9.39 6.40
C TRP A 15 1.03 -7.95 6.04
N ARG A 16 2.01 -7.03 6.07
CA ARG A 16 1.78 -5.65 5.64
C ARG A 16 1.43 -5.58 4.15
N ILE A 17 2.13 -6.33 3.30
CA ILE A 17 1.84 -6.40 1.85
C ILE A 17 0.40 -6.89 1.60
N GLU A 18 -0.03 -7.95 2.29
CA GLU A 18 -1.40 -8.47 2.14
C GLU A 18 -2.46 -7.45 2.56
N HIS A 19 -2.19 -6.68 3.62
CA HIS A 19 -3.06 -5.59 4.05
C HIS A 19 -3.12 -4.47 3.02
N ASP A 20 -1.98 -3.96 2.57
CA ASP A 20 -1.89 -2.87 1.59
C ASP A 20 -2.51 -3.28 0.24
N TYR A 21 -2.36 -4.55 -0.16
CA TYR A 21 -2.99 -5.08 -1.37
C TYR A 21 -4.51 -5.12 -1.27
N ARG A 22 -5.07 -5.49 -0.12
CA ARG A 22 -6.53 -5.43 0.11
C ARG A 22 -7.05 -4.01 0.03
N GLU A 23 -6.31 -3.04 0.57
CA GLU A 23 -6.65 -1.62 0.50
C GLU A 23 -6.62 -1.11 -0.94
N LEU A 24 -5.52 -1.37 -1.67
CA LEU A 24 -5.38 -1.04 -3.10
C LEU A 24 -6.55 -1.59 -3.91
N LYS A 25 -6.91 -2.86 -3.69
CA LYS A 25 -8.00 -3.52 -4.39
C LYS A 25 -9.36 -2.93 -4.06
N THR A 26 -9.77 -3.06 -2.81
CA THR A 26 -11.17 -2.81 -2.41
C THR A 26 -11.47 -1.34 -2.14
N ALA A 27 -10.57 -0.63 -1.47
CA ALA A 27 -10.81 0.75 -1.04
C ALA A 27 -10.42 1.75 -2.13
N LEU A 28 -9.31 1.49 -2.84
CA LEU A 28 -8.79 2.38 -3.87
C LEU A 28 -9.18 1.97 -5.29
N GLY A 29 -9.83 0.81 -5.46
CA GLY A 29 -10.44 0.38 -6.71
C GLY A 29 -9.45 -0.15 -7.75
N LEU A 30 -8.37 -0.81 -7.35
CA LEU A 30 -7.45 -1.45 -8.30
C LEU A 30 -8.17 -2.46 -9.20
N ASP A 31 -9.21 -3.15 -8.71
CA ASP A 31 -10.03 -4.09 -9.47
C ASP A 31 -11.27 -3.47 -10.14
N HIS A 32 -11.46 -2.15 -10.04
CA HIS A 32 -12.58 -1.43 -10.66
C HIS A 32 -12.29 -0.91 -12.07
N PHE A 33 -11.14 -1.26 -12.66
CA PHE A 33 -10.81 -0.82 -14.02
C PHE A 33 -11.58 -1.61 -15.08
N GLU A 34 -12.44 -0.94 -15.84
CA GLU A 34 -13.28 -1.56 -16.89
C GLU A 34 -12.80 -1.25 -18.33
N GLY A 35 -11.69 -0.52 -18.48
CA GLY A 35 -11.13 -0.18 -19.79
C GLY A 35 -10.44 -1.36 -20.48
N ARG A 36 -10.15 -1.22 -21.78
CA ARG A 36 -9.54 -2.29 -22.60
C ARG A 36 -8.19 -1.94 -23.22
N THR A 37 -7.61 -0.81 -22.84
CA THR A 37 -6.30 -0.37 -23.35
C THR A 37 -5.23 -0.54 -22.29
N TRP A 38 -4.07 -1.02 -22.72
CA TRP A 38 -2.88 -1.13 -21.85
C TRP A 38 -2.53 0.21 -21.20
N THR A 39 -2.55 1.29 -21.99
CA THR A 39 -2.28 2.65 -21.50
C THR A 39 -3.31 3.09 -20.45
N GLY A 40 -4.59 2.78 -20.64
CA GLY A 40 -5.63 3.08 -19.67
C GLY A 40 -5.41 2.33 -18.35
N TRP A 41 -5.11 1.03 -18.44
CA TRP A 41 -4.80 0.19 -17.27
C TRP A 41 -3.58 0.72 -16.52
N HIS A 42 -2.50 1.05 -17.22
CA HIS A 42 -1.27 1.55 -16.59
C HIS A 42 -1.51 2.87 -15.86
N ARG A 43 -2.28 3.79 -16.45
CA ARG A 43 -2.65 5.06 -15.80
C ARG A 43 -3.48 4.79 -14.54
N HIS A 44 -4.45 3.88 -14.61
CA HIS A 44 -5.27 3.49 -13.47
C HIS A 44 -4.43 2.94 -12.32
N VAL A 45 -3.60 1.93 -12.58
CA VAL A 45 -2.71 1.33 -11.56
C VAL A 45 -1.77 2.38 -10.96
N THR A 46 -1.25 3.29 -11.77
CA THR A 46 -0.38 4.39 -11.31
C THR A 46 -1.11 5.31 -10.32
N LEU A 47 -2.34 5.74 -10.66
CA LEU A 47 -3.14 6.62 -9.80
C LEU A 47 -3.55 5.93 -8.49
N VAL A 48 -3.98 4.67 -8.57
CA VAL A 48 -4.33 3.87 -7.38
C VAL A 48 -3.12 3.70 -6.46
N THR A 49 -1.93 3.44 -7.03
CA THR A 49 -0.68 3.34 -6.26
C THR A 49 -0.28 4.69 -5.65
N ALA A 50 -0.45 5.80 -6.36
CA ALA A 50 -0.18 7.14 -5.83
C ALA A 50 -1.10 7.49 -4.65
N ALA A 51 -2.38 7.12 -4.72
CA ALA A 51 -3.32 7.28 -3.61
C ALA A 51 -2.90 6.46 -2.38
N GLN A 52 -2.47 5.20 -2.57
CA GLN A 52 -1.96 4.37 -1.49
C GLN A 52 -0.72 4.96 -0.84
N LEU A 53 0.21 5.49 -1.64
CA LEU A 53 1.40 6.18 -1.14
C LEU A 53 1.01 7.39 -0.29
N PHE A 54 0.09 8.22 -0.77
CA PHE A 54 -0.42 9.37 -0.03
C PHE A 54 -1.01 8.96 1.33
N LEU A 55 -1.88 7.95 1.38
CA LEU A 55 -2.46 7.43 2.63
C LEU A 55 -1.39 6.86 3.57
N THR A 56 -0.41 6.15 3.01
CA THR A 56 0.72 5.61 3.77
C THR A 56 1.51 6.74 4.43
N LEU A 57 1.82 7.80 3.68
CA LEU A 57 2.54 8.97 4.20
C LEU A 57 1.74 9.66 5.32
N LEU A 58 0.43 9.79 5.19
CA LEU A 58 -0.42 10.36 6.25
C LEU A 58 -0.40 9.51 7.52
N ARG A 59 -0.36 8.18 7.41
CA ARG A 59 -0.28 7.26 8.57
C ARG A 59 1.06 7.31 9.27
N THR A 60 2.13 7.46 8.50
CA THR A 60 3.50 7.52 9.04
C THR A 60 3.92 8.92 9.45
N SER A 61 3.13 9.94 9.10
CA SER A 61 3.37 11.31 9.54
C SER A 61 3.25 11.37 11.06
N PRO A 62 4.25 11.92 11.77
CA PRO A 62 4.17 12.09 13.22
C PRO A 62 2.92 12.91 13.53
N LYS A 63 2.02 12.40 14.37
CA LYS A 63 1.00 13.25 14.98
C LYS A 63 1.74 14.41 15.63
N ALA A 64 1.37 15.65 15.28
CA ALA A 64 1.90 16.83 15.96
C ALA A 64 1.81 16.54 17.48
N ARG A 65 2.96 16.58 18.17
CA ARG A 65 2.96 16.44 19.63
C ARG A 65 2.02 17.52 20.13
N VAL A 66 0.87 17.12 20.70
CA VAL A 66 0.00 18.04 21.41
C VAL A 66 0.88 18.60 22.53
N SER A 67 1.26 19.87 22.39
CA SER A 67 1.91 20.61 23.46
C SER A 67 0.91 20.71 24.61
N ALA A 68 1.28 20.08 25.73
CA ALA A 68 0.56 20.17 27.00
C ALA A 68 0.59 21.60 27.55
#